data_AF-A0A812YKI7-F1
#
_entry.id   AF-A0A812YKI7-F1
#
_cell.length_a   1.000
_cell.length_b   1.000
_cell.length_c   1.000
_cell.angle_alpha   90.00
_cell.angle_beta   90.00
_cell.angle_gamma   90.00
#
_symmetry.space_group_name_H-M   'P 1'
#
loop_
_entity.id
_entity.type
_entity.pdbx_description
1 polymer ?
#
loop_
_entity_poly.entity_id
_entity_poly.type
_entity_poly.pdbx_seq_one_letter_code
_entity_poly.pdbx_strand_id
1 'polypeptide(L)'
;MILRSLRLESHSKPEAGWAMSNASAGSSCSRAPEAEAKRRKGPLPVFVCEYHDEALRFLHFCIRRRKIPFGDLAMVHLDAHPDLSASTQLDADRIYDSPLEVYAALREEDGGIAQWILPAVYGGHLSSVWWVRPPGSQQISDGTYRNSDAEPNRTCSLVRGLRASKAEG
;
A
#
# COMPACT_ATOMS: atom_id res chain seq x y z
N MET A 1 10.43 32.52 -26.07
CA MET A 1 11.80 33.01 -26.25
C MET A 1 12.73 31.81 -26.31
N ILE A 2 13.25 31.54 -27.50
CA ILE A 2 14.49 30.82 -27.87
C ILE A 2 14.82 29.43 -27.23
N LEU A 3 14.74 28.46 -28.14
CA LEU A 3 15.39 27.15 -28.29
C LEU A 3 16.79 26.90 -27.65
N ARG A 4 16.96 25.63 -27.26
CA ARG A 4 18.15 24.73 -27.36
C ARG A 4 19.51 25.19 -26.79
N SER A 5 20.12 24.32 -25.97
CA SER A 5 21.49 23.86 -26.24
C SER A 5 21.79 22.51 -25.57
N LEU A 6 22.12 21.51 -26.41
CA LEU A 6 22.83 20.27 -26.10
C LEU A 6 24.29 20.49 -26.48
N ARG A 7 25.26 20.26 -25.58
CA ARG A 7 26.69 19.93 -25.86
C ARG A 7 27.46 19.87 -24.53
N LEU A 8 28.47 19.05 -24.25
CA LEU A 8 29.19 17.95 -24.89
C LEU A 8 29.95 17.26 -23.75
N GLU A 9 30.04 15.93 -23.74
CA GLU A 9 31.06 15.23 -22.95
C GLU A 9 32.44 15.40 -23.60
N SER A 10 33.47 15.61 -22.77
CA SER A 10 34.86 15.47 -23.17
C SER A 10 35.57 14.47 -22.26
N HIS A 11 36.00 13.37 -22.88
CA HIS A 11 36.95 12.43 -22.32
C HIS A 11 38.36 13.05 -22.28
N SER A 12 39.06 12.88 -21.17
CA SER A 12 40.52 12.97 -21.10
C SER A 12 41.06 11.81 -20.26
N LYS A 13 41.81 10.91 -20.90
CA LYS A 13 42.72 9.96 -20.25
C LYS A 13 44.00 10.68 -19.82
N PRO A 14 44.68 10.17 -18.78
CA PRO A 14 46.12 10.03 -18.87
C PRO A 14 46.60 8.58 -18.61
N GLU A 15 47.82 8.31 -19.08
CA GLU A 15 48.46 7.01 -19.20
C GLU A 15 49.21 6.52 -17.96
N ALA A 16 49.34 5.19 -17.91
CA ALA A 16 50.45 4.33 -17.48
C ALA A 16 51.32 4.63 -16.24
N GLY A 17 51.44 3.62 -15.38
CA GLY A 17 52.71 3.25 -14.74
C GLY A 17 52.65 2.84 -13.27
N TRP A 18 52.55 1.52 -12.99
CA TRP A 18 53.50 0.69 -12.23
C TRP A 18 52.84 -0.62 -11.78
N ALA A 19 53.44 -1.75 -12.15
CA ALA A 19 53.11 -3.05 -11.59
C ALA A 19 53.65 -3.19 -10.16
N MET A 20 52.93 -3.88 -9.29
CA MET A 20 53.41 -5.00 -8.46
C MET A 20 52.23 -5.65 -7.72
N SER A 21 52.32 -6.97 -7.65
CA SER A 21 51.40 -8.00 -7.15
C SER A 21 51.03 -7.90 -5.67
N ASN A 22 49.80 -8.32 -5.33
CA ASN A 22 49.58 -9.46 -4.41
C ASN A 22 48.13 -9.94 -4.40
N ALA A 23 47.99 -11.27 -4.34
CA ALA A 23 46.74 -11.98 -4.21
C ALA A 23 46.07 -11.72 -2.84
N SER A 24 44.75 -11.58 -2.85
CA SER A 24 43.90 -12.10 -1.77
C SER A 24 42.51 -12.42 -2.31
N ALA A 25 41.97 -13.51 -1.79
CA ALA A 25 40.84 -14.25 -2.30
C ALA A 25 39.60 -13.38 -2.58
N GLY A 26 39.02 -13.57 -3.76
CA GLY A 26 37.66 -13.14 -4.05
C GLY A 26 36.71 -13.78 -3.05
N SER A 27 36.24 -12.99 -2.08
CA SER A 27 35.05 -13.33 -1.30
C SER A 27 33.83 -13.04 -2.18
N SER A 28 33.59 -13.94 -3.13
CA SER A 28 32.28 -14.12 -3.72
C SER A 28 31.38 -14.65 -2.62
N CYS A 29 30.81 -13.76 -1.82
CA CYS A 29 29.67 -14.08 -0.97
C CYS A 29 28.48 -14.31 -1.90
N SER A 30 28.44 -15.49 -2.54
CA SER A 30 27.21 -16.04 -3.08
C SER A 30 26.30 -16.23 -1.87
N ARG A 31 25.37 -15.29 -1.66
CA ARG A 31 24.24 -15.51 -0.74
C ARG A 31 23.60 -16.81 -1.19
N ALA A 32 23.78 -17.86 -0.38
CA ALA A 32 22.94 -19.04 -0.44
C ALA A 32 21.48 -18.55 -0.43
N PRO A 33 20.57 -19.17 -1.18
CA PRO A 33 19.16 -18.87 -1.04
C PRO A 33 18.83 -19.17 0.42
N GLU A 34 18.60 -18.10 1.19
CA GLU A 34 18.15 -18.19 2.57
C GLU A 34 16.82 -18.92 2.49
N ALA A 35 16.85 -20.23 2.74
CA ALA A 35 15.68 -21.07 2.70
C ALA A 35 14.71 -20.46 3.72
N GLU A 36 13.69 -19.76 3.21
CA GLU A 36 12.69 -19.08 4.01
C GLU A 36 12.01 -20.16 4.86
N ALA A 37 12.52 -20.31 6.09
CA ALA A 37 12.03 -21.29 7.02
C ALA A 37 10.54 -21.02 7.17
N LYS A 38 9.72 -21.94 6.63
CA LYS A 38 8.28 -21.79 6.47
C LYS A 38 7.66 -21.76 7.86
N ARG A 39 7.72 -20.60 8.52
CA ARG A 39 7.21 -20.39 9.87
C ARG A 39 5.74 -20.75 9.81
N ARG A 40 5.33 -21.77 10.58
CA ARG A 40 3.93 -22.19 10.64
C ARG A 40 3.10 -20.96 10.95
N LYS A 41 2.29 -20.52 9.98
CA LYS A 41 1.38 -19.40 10.18
C LYS A 41 0.33 -19.90 11.18
N GLY A 42 0.47 -19.49 12.44
CA GLY A 42 -0.59 -19.66 13.43
C GLY A 42 -1.90 -19.02 12.93
N PRO A 43 -3.03 -19.23 13.62
CA PRO A 43 -4.32 -18.73 13.20
C PRO A 43 -4.27 -17.22 12.91
N LEU A 44 -5.08 -16.78 11.93
CA LEU A 44 -5.26 -15.35 11.68
C LEU A 44 -5.96 -14.72 12.89
N PRO A 45 -5.43 -13.60 13.42
CA PRO A 45 -6.03 -12.93 14.57
C PRO A 45 -7.37 -12.28 14.20
N VAL A 46 -8.26 -12.19 15.18
CA VAL A 46 -9.49 -11.39 15.13
C VAL A 46 -9.30 -10.19 16.06
N PHE A 47 -9.66 -9.01 15.59
CA PHE A 47 -9.59 -7.77 16.36
C PHE A 47 -10.99 -7.18 16.52
N VAL A 48 -11.29 -6.73 17.73
CA VAL A 48 -12.47 -5.92 18.02
C VAL A 48 -11.99 -4.48 18.13
N CYS A 49 -12.56 -3.59 17.30
CA CYS A 49 -12.23 -2.18 17.25
C CYS A 49 -13.43 -1.37 17.74
N GLU A 50 -13.19 -0.31 18.49
CA GLU A 50 -14.26 0.62 18.88
C GLU A 50 -14.67 1.51 17.70
N TYR A 51 -13.69 2.02 16.96
CA TYR A 51 -13.88 2.88 15.79
C TYR A 51 -13.22 2.28 14.55
N HIS A 52 -13.73 2.65 13.36
CA HIS A 52 -13.27 2.12 12.08
C HIS A 52 -11.83 2.51 11.73
N ASP A 53 -11.37 3.70 12.11
CA ASP A 53 -10.00 4.16 11.88
C ASP A 53 -8.95 3.25 12.52
N GLU A 54 -9.28 2.60 13.64
CA GLU A 54 -8.39 1.67 14.31
C GLU A 54 -8.08 0.42 13.46
N ALA A 55 -8.94 0.06 12.50
CA ALA A 55 -8.72 -1.11 11.64
C ALA A 55 -7.39 -1.02 10.86
N LEU A 56 -7.01 0.19 10.42
CA LEU A 56 -5.77 0.42 9.69
C LEU A 56 -4.53 0.02 10.53
N ARG A 57 -4.54 0.31 11.83
CA ARG A 57 -3.43 -0.04 12.73
C ARG A 57 -3.26 -1.55 12.85
N PHE A 58 -4.36 -2.30 12.86
CA PHE A 58 -4.35 -3.76 12.98
C PHE A 58 -3.94 -4.43 11.67
N LEU A 59 -4.32 -3.85 10.54
CA LEU A 59 -3.81 -4.25 9.23
C LEU A 59 -2.27 -4.12 9.20
N HIS A 60 -1.74 -2.95 9.53
CA HIS A 60 -0.30 -2.71 9.59
C HIS A 60 0.40 -3.61 10.63
N PHE A 61 -0.23 -3.87 11.79
CA PHE A 61 0.29 -4.81 12.77
C PHE A 61 0.44 -6.23 12.18
N CYS A 62 -0.57 -6.72 11.46
CA CYS A 62 -0.54 -8.04 10.83
C CYS A 62 0.54 -8.13 9.75
N ILE A 63 0.70 -7.08 8.95
CA ILE A 63 1.77 -6.95 7.96
C ILE A 63 3.13 -7.01 8.66
N ARG A 64 3.35 -6.16 9.67
CA ARG A 64 4.62 -6.08 10.43
C ARG A 64 4.98 -7.42 11.09
N ARG A 65 4.00 -8.15 11.61
CA ARG A 65 4.19 -9.48 12.21
C ARG A 65 4.28 -10.61 11.17
N ARG A 66 4.24 -10.29 9.87
CA ARG A 66 4.23 -11.22 8.73
C ARG A 66 3.14 -12.29 8.88
N LYS A 67 1.97 -11.89 9.39
CA LYS A 67 0.76 -12.74 9.44
C LYS A 67 0.09 -12.78 8.08
N ILE A 68 0.09 -11.63 7.39
CA ILE A 68 -0.34 -11.44 6.01
C ILE A 68 0.81 -10.84 5.18
N PRO A 69 0.77 -10.95 3.83
CA PRO A 69 1.70 -10.28 2.93
C PRO A 69 1.70 -8.75 3.10
N PHE A 70 2.74 -8.09 2.59
CA PHE A 70 2.84 -6.63 2.64
C PHE A 70 1.86 -5.90 1.71
N GLY A 71 1.57 -6.48 0.55
CA GLY A 71 0.69 -5.92 -0.46
C GLY A 71 -0.06 -7.01 -1.21
N ASP A 72 -0.78 -6.60 -2.25
CA ASP A 72 -1.69 -7.45 -3.01
C ASP A 72 -2.79 -8.10 -2.15
N LEU A 73 -3.30 -7.34 -1.17
CA LEU A 73 -4.37 -7.80 -0.30
C LEU A 73 -5.73 -7.41 -0.88
N ALA A 74 -6.65 -8.37 -0.97
CA ALA A 74 -8.07 -8.08 -1.21
C ALA A 74 -8.80 -7.87 0.11
N MET A 75 -9.53 -6.76 0.24
CA MET A 75 -10.38 -6.47 1.39
C MET A 75 -11.85 -6.62 1.02
N VAL A 76 -12.62 -7.23 1.92
CA VAL A 76 -14.09 -7.20 1.88
C VAL A 76 -14.56 -6.33 3.03
N HIS A 77 -15.21 -5.21 2.69
CA HIS A 77 -15.75 -4.25 3.64
C HIS A 77 -17.28 -4.36 3.65
N LEU A 78 -17.81 -4.86 4.76
CA LEU A 78 -19.25 -5.04 4.98
C LEU A 78 -19.74 -3.87 5.84
N ASP A 79 -20.26 -2.83 5.20
CA ASP A 79 -20.73 -1.64 5.92
C ASP A 79 -21.78 -0.87 5.12
N ALA A 80 -22.57 -0.04 5.81
CA ALA A 80 -23.44 0.94 5.20
C ALA A 80 -22.68 2.11 4.55
N HIS A 81 -21.42 2.33 4.91
CA HIS A 81 -20.55 3.38 4.38
C HIS A 81 -19.38 2.77 3.62
N PRO A 82 -18.86 3.46 2.59
CA PRO A 82 -17.73 2.94 1.82
C PRO A 82 -16.38 3.12 2.52
N ASP A 83 -16.28 4.03 3.49
CA ASP A 83 -15.05 4.45 4.19
C ASP A 83 -13.86 4.81 3.27
N LEU A 84 -14.20 5.35 2.09
CA LEU A 84 -13.25 5.73 1.03
C LEU A 84 -13.15 7.26 0.86
N SER A 85 -13.47 8.04 1.89
CA SER A 85 -13.32 9.50 1.83
C SER A 85 -11.84 9.88 1.90
N ALA A 86 -11.44 10.90 1.14
CA ALA A 86 -10.12 11.50 1.31
C ALA A 86 -10.10 12.40 2.56
N SER A 87 -8.99 12.37 3.29
CA SER A 87 -8.72 13.36 4.34
C SER A 87 -8.40 14.71 3.71
N THR A 88 -8.80 15.77 4.40
CA THR A 88 -8.45 17.15 4.01
C THR A 88 -7.19 17.65 4.72
N GLN A 89 -6.74 16.94 5.76
CA GLN A 89 -5.65 17.33 6.65
C GLN A 89 -4.42 16.43 6.52
N LEU A 90 -4.59 15.20 6.03
CA LEU A 90 -3.51 14.25 5.79
C LEU A 90 -2.96 14.39 4.37
N ASP A 91 -1.73 14.88 4.27
CA ASP A 91 -0.97 14.89 3.02
C ASP A 91 -0.64 13.45 2.57
N ALA A 92 -0.73 13.18 1.28
CA ALA A 92 -0.52 11.86 0.70
C ALA A 92 0.93 11.38 0.90
N ASP A 93 1.91 12.28 0.86
CA ASP A 93 3.32 11.93 1.05
C ASP A 93 3.60 11.41 2.48
N ARG A 94 2.86 11.91 3.48
CA ARG A 94 3.00 11.48 4.88
C ARG A 94 2.61 10.02 5.12
N ILE A 95 1.87 9.41 4.20
CA ILE A 95 1.49 7.99 4.29
C ILE A 95 2.75 7.10 4.34
N TYR A 96 3.84 7.52 3.70
CA TYR A 96 5.09 6.76 3.64
C TYR A 96 6.05 7.06 4.79
N ASP A 97 5.88 8.18 5.49
CA ASP A 97 6.83 8.66 6.50
C ASP A 97 6.64 7.93 7.84
N SER A 98 5.43 7.98 8.39
CA SER A 98 5.15 7.50 9.74
C SER A 98 3.72 6.97 9.86
N PRO A 99 3.53 5.64 10.02
CA PRO A 99 2.21 5.08 10.26
C PRO A 99 1.54 5.63 11.54
N LEU A 100 2.32 6.02 12.55
CA LEU A 100 1.77 6.58 13.78
C LEU A 100 1.13 7.96 13.56
N GLU A 101 1.72 8.79 12.71
CA GLU A 101 1.15 10.10 12.37
C GLU A 101 -0.13 9.96 11.55
N VAL A 102 -0.18 8.98 10.64
CA VAL A 102 -1.41 8.65 9.90
C VAL A 102 -2.53 8.26 10.87
N TYR A 103 -2.26 7.42 11.88
CA TYR A 103 -3.29 7.04 12.85
C TYR A 103 -3.75 8.21 13.71
N ALA A 104 -2.81 9.07 14.12
CA ALA A 104 -3.14 10.26 14.91
C ALA A 104 -4.03 11.22 14.10
N ALA A 105 -3.66 11.49 12.84
CA ALA A 105 -4.43 12.34 11.94
C ALA A 105 -5.86 11.81 11.74
N LEU A 106 -6.02 10.50 11.47
CA LEU A 106 -7.34 9.89 11.35
C LEU A 106 -8.14 9.99 12.66
N ARG A 107 -7.49 9.86 13.82
CA ARG A 107 -8.22 9.93 15.11
C ARG A 107 -8.65 11.35 15.47
N GLU A 108 -7.88 12.35 15.04
CA GLU A 108 -8.13 13.77 15.34
C GLU A 108 -9.13 14.41 14.38
N GLU A 109 -9.23 13.93 13.14
CA GLU A 109 -10.18 14.43 12.15
C GLU A 109 -11.59 13.86 12.40
N ASP A 110 -12.61 14.72 12.43
CA ASP A 110 -14.02 14.31 12.62
C ASP A 110 -14.47 13.24 11.60
N GLY A 111 -13.90 13.29 10.39
CA GLY A 111 -14.18 12.36 9.30
C GLY A 111 -13.32 11.10 9.26
N GLY A 112 -12.40 10.90 10.21
CA GLY A 112 -11.38 9.86 10.11
C GLY A 112 -11.90 8.43 10.06
N ILE A 113 -13.03 8.17 10.72
CA ILE A 113 -13.74 6.88 10.63
C ILE A 113 -14.21 6.54 9.21
N ALA A 114 -14.34 7.54 8.32
CA ALA A 114 -14.74 7.36 6.92
C ALA A 114 -13.56 7.46 5.94
N GLN A 115 -12.32 7.64 6.42
CA GLN A 115 -11.14 7.94 5.59
C GLN A 115 -10.05 6.85 5.66
N TRP A 116 -10.21 5.87 6.55
CA TRP A 116 -9.13 4.96 6.94
C TRP A 116 -8.70 3.95 5.87
N ILE A 117 -9.53 3.66 4.87
CA ILE A 117 -9.22 2.67 3.82
C ILE A 117 -8.23 3.23 2.81
N LEU A 118 -8.39 4.50 2.41
CA LEU A 118 -7.58 5.10 1.35
C LEU A 118 -6.07 5.08 1.65
N PRO A 119 -5.58 5.35 2.88
CA PRO A 119 -4.17 5.20 3.20
C PRO A 119 -3.61 3.81 2.90
N ALA A 120 -4.37 2.73 3.14
CA ALA A 120 -3.92 1.37 2.86
C ALA A 120 -3.92 1.05 1.35
N VAL A 121 -4.84 1.63 0.58
CA VAL A 121 -4.85 1.53 -0.89
C VAL A 121 -3.68 2.30 -1.47
N TYR A 122 -3.49 3.55 -1.05
CA TYR A 122 -2.42 4.43 -1.53
C TYR A 122 -1.03 3.90 -1.16
N GLY A 123 -0.86 3.38 0.06
CA GLY A 123 0.37 2.72 0.51
C GLY A 123 0.66 1.37 -0.17
N GLY A 124 -0.21 0.91 -1.08
CA GLY A 124 -0.02 -0.32 -1.86
C GLY A 124 -0.27 -1.62 -1.08
N HIS A 125 -0.89 -1.54 0.10
CA HIS A 125 -1.24 -2.73 0.89
C HIS A 125 -2.45 -3.45 0.30
N LEU A 126 -3.50 -2.71 -0.06
CA LEU A 126 -4.76 -3.27 -0.56
C LEU A 126 -4.84 -3.19 -2.09
N SER A 127 -4.84 -4.33 -2.79
CA SER A 127 -5.01 -4.37 -4.25
C SER A 127 -6.48 -4.30 -4.72
N SER A 128 -7.44 -4.60 -3.85
CA SER A 128 -8.86 -4.45 -4.16
C SER A 128 -9.69 -4.25 -2.90
N VAL A 129 -10.81 -3.53 -3.04
CA VAL A 129 -11.74 -3.24 -1.95
C VAL A 129 -13.16 -3.58 -2.40
N TRP A 130 -13.75 -4.62 -1.83
CA TRP A 130 -15.11 -5.03 -2.13
C TRP A 130 -16.04 -4.41 -1.09
N TRP A 131 -16.76 -3.36 -1.49
CA TRP A 131 -17.75 -2.75 -0.62
C TRP A 131 -19.12 -3.41 -0.82
N VAL A 132 -19.49 -4.25 0.14
CA VAL A 132 -20.78 -4.91 0.16
C VAL A 132 -21.68 -4.15 1.12
N ARG A 133 -22.80 -3.63 0.61
CA ARG A 133 -23.61 -2.66 1.34
C ARG A 133 -25.10 -3.02 1.34
N PRO A 134 -25.86 -2.58 2.36
CA PRO A 134 -27.30 -2.75 2.37
C PRO A 134 -27.95 -1.94 1.24
N PRO A 135 -29.18 -2.29 0.82
CA PRO A 135 -29.87 -1.59 -0.25
C PRO A 135 -29.98 -0.07 -0.08
N GLY A 136 -30.08 0.42 1.16
CA GLY A 136 -30.26 1.85 1.45
C GLY A 136 -29.04 2.72 1.16
N SER A 137 -27.84 2.14 1.09
CA SER A 137 -26.59 2.89 0.92
C SER A 137 -26.34 3.23 -0.55
N GLN A 138 -26.22 4.52 -0.87
CA GLN A 138 -26.15 5.05 -2.24
C GLN A 138 -24.97 6.00 -2.49
N GLN A 139 -24.00 6.08 -1.56
CA GLN A 139 -22.87 7.01 -1.67
C GLN A 139 -22.00 6.78 -2.92
N ILE A 140 -21.81 5.51 -3.32
CA ILE A 140 -21.13 5.13 -4.57
C ILE A 140 -22.05 4.16 -5.31
N SER A 141 -22.17 4.32 -6.63
CA SER A 141 -22.97 3.41 -7.47
C SER A 141 -22.40 1.99 -7.50
N ASP A 142 -23.21 1.02 -7.93
CA ASP A 142 -22.69 -0.31 -8.21
C ASP A 142 -21.83 -0.25 -9.47
N GLY A 143 -20.67 -0.88 -9.42
CA GLY A 143 -19.71 -0.78 -10.50
C GLY A 143 -18.37 -1.36 -10.14
N THR A 144 -17.46 -1.28 -11.11
CA THR A 144 -16.04 -1.58 -10.96
C THR A 144 -15.30 -0.28 -11.21
N TYR A 145 -14.76 0.31 -10.17
CA TYR A 145 -13.93 1.51 -10.27
C TYR A 145 -12.47 1.08 -10.50
N ARG A 146 -11.65 1.94 -11.10
CA ARG A 146 -10.21 1.72 -11.28
C ARG A 146 -9.50 3.06 -11.06
N ASN A 147 -8.32 3.01 -10.46
CA ASN A 147 -7.46 4.18 -10.36
C ASN A 147 -6.81 4.43 -11.74
N SER A 148 -7.03 5.61 -12.31
CA SER A 148 -6.50 6.01 -13.62
C SER A 148 -5.00 6.30 -13.63
N ASP A 149 -4.42 6.61 -12.47
CA ASP A 149 -3.02 7.04 -12.34
C ASP A 149 -2.09 5.92 -11.85
N ALA A 150 -2.61 4.70 -11.76
CA ALA A 150 -1.84 3.53 -11.40
C ALA A 150 -1.05 2.98 -12.61
N GLU A 151 0.28 2.98 -12.52
CA GLU A 151 1.15 2.20 -13.41
C GLU A 151 0.60 0.77 -13.61
N PRO A 152 0.74 0.16 -14.81
CA PRO A 152 0.08 -1.10 -15.17
C PRO A 152 0.42 -2.31 -14.27
N ASN A 153 1.41 -2.19 -13.37
CA ASN A 153 1.80 -3.21 -12.39
C ASN A 153 1.61 -2.77 -10.92
N ARG A 154 0.93 -1.66 -10.67
CA ARG A 154 0.54 -1.16 -9.33
C ARG A 154 -0.97 -0.93 -9.29
N THR A 155 -1.74 -1.86 -9.83
CA THR A 155 -3.18 -1.70 -9.96
C THR A 155 -3.88 -2.02 -8.64
N CYS A 156 -4.36 -0.97 -8.00
CA CYS A 156 -5.57 -1.06 -7.21
C CYS A 156 -6.32 0.24 -7.29
N SER A 157 -7.56 0.22 -7.76
CA SER A 157 -8.61 -0.08 -6.81
C SER A 157 -9.82 -0.59 -7.56
N LEU A 158 -9.99 -1.92 -7.65
CA LEU A 158 -11.29 -2.47 -7.94
C LEU A 158 -12.16 -2.23 -6.71
N VAL A 159 -12.88 -1.12 -6.70
CA VAL A 159 -14.02 -0.97 -5.80
C VAL A 159 -15.20 -1.64 -6.47
N ARG A 160 -15.72 -2.71 -5.86
CA ARG A 160 -16.96 -3.32 -6.31
C ARG A 160 -18.06 -3.07 -5.31
N GLY A 161 -18.98 -2.18 -5.69
CA GLY A 161 -20.26 -2.04 -5.02
C GLY A 161 -21.10 -3.28 -5.29
N LEU A 162 -21.42 -4.05 -4.25
CA LEU A 162 -22.38 -5.16 -4.32
C LEU A 162 -23.53 -4.85 -3.39
N ARG A 163 -24.73 -4.74 -3.96
CA ARG A 163 -25.97 -4.63 -3.19
C ARG A 163 -26.40 -6.03 -2.77
N ALA A 164 -26.61 -6.23 -1.47
CA ALA A 164 -27.30 -7.44 -1.00
C ALA A 164 -28.71 -7.46 -1.61
N SER A 165 -29.10 -8.57 -2.25
CA SER A 165 -30.47 -8.75 -2.72
C SER A 165 -31.41 -8.78 -1.52
N LYS A 166 -32.60 -8.16 -1.63
CA LYS A 166 -33.68 -8.46 -0.70
C LYS A 166 -33.95 -9.96 -0.78
N ALA A 167 -33.93 -10.66 0.34
CA ALA A 167 -34.58 -11.97 0.41
C ALA A 167 -36.08 -11.67 0.21
N GLU A 168 -36.60 -12.00 -0.97
CA GLU A 168 -38.05 -12.06 -1.17
C GLU A 168 -38.54 -13.23 -0.31
N GLY A 169 -39.32 -12.92 0.71
CA GLY A 169 -40.00 -13.88 1.58
C GLY A 169 -41.50 -13.85 1.32
#